data_AF-A0A1D6EL83-F1
#
_entry.id   AF-A0A1D6EL83-F1
#
_cell.length_a   1.000
_cell.length_b   1.000
_cell.length_c   1.000
_cell.angle_alpha   90.00
_cell.angle_beta   90.00
_cell.angle_gamma   90.00
#
_symmetry.space_group_name_H-M   'P 1'
#
loop_
_entity.id
_entity.type
_entity.pdbx_description
1 polymer ?
#
loop_
_entity_poly.entity_id
_entity_poly.type
_entity_poly.pdbx_seq_one_letter_code
_entity_poly.pdbx_strand_id
1 'polypeptide(L)'
;MSEHDLTALMAAQLDRHLVFPLLEFLQERQLYSESEILEAKIRLLSGTNMVDYAMDIHKSLYGTDDVPEDMVKRRAEVVSRLRSLEEAAAPLVAFLQNPQLVQEFRPDKQYNIHMLQERYQIGPDQIEALYQYAKFQFECGNYSGAADYLYQYRALCTNSERNVSALWGKLAAEILMQNWDVALEELNRLKEIIDSKNFSSPLNQLQNRIWLMHWALFIFFNHENGRNGIIDLFFQDRYLNAIQTNAHHLIRYLATAVVVNKRRRNMLKELIKVIQQEHHSYKDPVTEFLECLYVNYDFDGAQQKLIECEQVTLRLFFLQFSSPQFCYSRVCFLNYGKSLKDNTSFFCVQNILL
;
A
#
# COMPACT_ATOMS: atom_id res chain seq x y z
N MET A 1 -7.30 -10.67 -21.52
CA MET A 1 -6.88 -9.77 -20.43
C MET A 1 -8.11 -8.99 -20.01
N SER A 2 -8.51 -9.01 -18.74
CA SER A 2 -9.64 -8.20 -18.29
C SER A 2 -9.29 -6.72 -18.45
N GLU A 3 -10.02 -5.98 -19.27
CA GLU A 3 -9.71 -4.60 -19.71
C GLU A 3 -9.55 -3.56 -18.59
N HIS A 4 -9.88 -3.92 -17.34
CA HIS A 4 -9.86 -3.01 -16.19
C HIS A 4 -8.94 -3.44 -15.03
N ASP A 5 -8.10 -4.46 -15.24
CA ASP A 5 -7.17 -4.92 -14.22
C ASP A 5 -5.98 -3.95 -14.07
N LEU A 6 -5.87 -3.34 -12.88
CA LEU A 6 -4.81 -2.40 -12.53
C LEU A 6 -3.66 -3.09 -11.79
N THR A 7 -3.72 -4.41 -11.57
CA THR A 7 -2.75 -5.12 -10.72
C THR A 7 -1.31 -4.97 -11.21
N ALA A 8 -1.07 -4.98 -12.53
CA ALA A 8 0.26 -4.76 -13.09
C ALA A 8 0.79 -3.34 -12.85
N LEU A 9 -0.07 -2.32 -12.96
CA LEU A 9 0.28 -0.92 -12.70
C LEU A 9 0.51 -0.67 -11.21
N MET A 10 -0.31 -1.28 -10.36
CA MET A 10 -0.13 -1.26 -8.90
C MET A 10 1.18 -1.93 -8.51
N ALA A 11 1.45 -3.13 -9.02
CA ALA A 11 2.64 -3.92 -8.69
C ALA A 11 3.94 -3.19 -9.04
N ALA A 12 3.96 -2.37 -10.10
CA ALA A 12 5.12 -1.56 -10.47
C ALA A 12 5.47 -0.47 -9.42
N GLN A 13 4.53 -0.09 -8.57
CA GLN A 13 4.68 0.96 -7.55
C GLN A 13 4.75 0.40 -6.13
N LEU A 14 4.76 -0.93 -5.98
CA LEU A 14 4.73 -1.64 -4.71
C LEU A 14 6.00 -2.46 -4.50
N ASP A 15 6.29 -2.74 -3.23
CA ASP A 15 7.33 -3.70 -2.89
C ASP A 15 6.88 -5.14 -3.20
N ARG A 16 7.84 -6.01 -3.50
CA ARG A 16 7.61 -7.42 -3.89
C ARG A 16 6.74 -8.16 -2.87
N HIS A 17 6.94 -7.88 -1.58
CA HIS A 17 6.17 -8.50 -0.51
C HIS A 17 4.70 -8.06 -0.48
N LEU A 18 4.42 -6.80 -0.85
CA LEU A 18 3.06 -6.25 -0.92
C LEU A 18 2.27 -6.70 -2.16
N VAL A 19 2.95 -7.31 -3.14
CA VAL A 19 2.31 -7.89 -4.32
C VAL A 19 1.72 -9.28 -4.03
N PHE A 20 2.21 -10.02 -3.03
CA PHE A 20 1.67 -11.35 -2.71
C PHE A 20 0.18 -11.33 -2.33
N PRO A 21 -0.30 -10.43 -1.44
CA PRO A 21 -1.74 -10.34 -1.13
C PRO A 21 -2.59 -10.04 -2.37
N LEU A 22 -2.07 -9.26 -3.32
CA LEU A 22 -2.77 -8.98 -4.59
C LEU A 22 -2.89 -10.25 -5.44
N LEU A 23 -1.83 -11.04 -5.54
CA LEU A 23 -1.83 -12.29 -6.30
C LEU A 23 -2.69 -13.38 -5.66
N GLU A 24 -2.69 -13.47 -4.32
CA GLU A 24 -3.58 -14.39 -3.59
C GLU A 24 -5.05 -14.05 -3.85
N PHE A 25 -5.40 -12.78 -3.85
CA PHE A 25 -6.75 -12.35 -4.21
C PHE A 25 -7.12 -12.66 -5.66
N LEU A 26 -6.20 -12.46 -6.62
CA LEU A 26 -6.46 -12.84 -8.01
C LEU A 26 -6.70 -14.35 -8.16
N GLN A 27 -6.02 -15.16 -7.33
CA GLN A 27 -6.19 -16.61 -7.27
C GLN A 27 -7.56 -17.00 -6.70
N GLU A 28 -7.96 -16.42 -5.57
CA GLU A 28 -9.28 -16.67 -4.96
C GLU A 28 -10.44 -16.30 -5.89
N ARG A 29 -10.27 -15.25 -6.70
CA ARG A 29 -11.29 -14.80 -7.65
C ARG A 29 -11.30 -15.58 -8.96
N GLN A 30 -10.34 -16.46 -9.19
CA GLN A 30 -10.19 -17.24 -10.42
C GLN A 30 -10.25 -16.37 -11.68
N LEU A 31 -9.70 -15.15 -11.61
CA LEU A 31 -9.69 -14.20 -12.74
C LEU A 31 -8.67 -14.60 -13.80
N TYR A 32 -7.62 -15.31 -13.39
CA TYR A 32 -6.57 -15.87 -14.23
C TYR A 32 -6.41 -17.35 -13.94
N SER A 33 -5.72 -18.06 -14.84
CA SER A 33 -5.40 -19.46 -14.61
C SER A 33 -4.49 -19.60 -13.37
N GLU A 34 -4.76 -20.60 -12.53
CA GLU A 34 -3.96 -20.84 -11.33
C GLU A 34 -2.48 -21.07 -11.68
N SER A 35 -2.21 -21.72 -12.82
CA SER A 35 -0.86 -21.93 -13.34
C SER A 35 -0.09 -20.63 -13.60
N GLU A 36 -0.72 -19.64 -14.24
CA GLU A 36 -0.08 -18.34 -14.54
C GLU A 36 0.19 -17.54 -13.27
N ILE A 37 -0.73 -17.58 -12.29
CA ILE A 37 -0.54 -16.89 -11.00
C ILE A 37 0.58 -17.55 -10.20
N LEU A 38 0.62 -18.88 -10.15
CA LEU A 38 1.66 -19.62 -9.43
C LEU A 38 3.04 -19.41 -10.08
N GLU A 39 3.14 -19.38 -11.41
CA GLU A 39 4.38 -19.04 -12.12
C GLU A 39 4.82 -17.59 -11.81
N ALA A 40 3.88 -16.63 -11.80
CA ALA A 40 4.16 -15.25 -11.42
C ALA A 40 4.64 -15.15 -9.96
N LYS A 41 4.03 -15.91 -9.03
CA LYS A 41 4.48 -15.99 -7.63
C LYS A 41 5.91 -16.53 -7.53
N ILE A 42 6.25 -17.61 -8.26
CA ILE A 42 7.62 -18.16 -8.29
C ILE A 42 8.61 -17.12 -8.83
N ARG A 43 8.24 -16.38 -9.88
CA ARG A 43 9.10 -15.33 -10.44
C ARG A 43 9.35 -14.20 -9.45
N LEU A 44 8.34 -13.78 -8.69
CA LEU A 44 8.51 -12.79 -7.62
C LEU A 44 9.41 -13.33 -6.49
N LEU A 45 9.20 -14.59 -6.11
CA LEU A 45 9.96 -15.26 -5.05
C LEU A 45 11.40 -15.51 -5.42
N SER A 46 11.73 -15.64 -6.71
CA SER A 46 13.13 -15.76 -7.14
C SER A 46 13.99 -14.56 -6.70
N GLY A 47 13.36 -13.39 -6.54
CA GLY A 47 13.99 -12.15 -6.09
C GLY A 47 13.85 -11.88 -4.58
N THR A 48 13.25 -12.79 -3.80
CA THR A 48 13.19 -12.73 -2.34
C THR A 48 13.89 -13.94 -1.72
N ASN A 49 14.11 -13.92 -0.40
CA ASN A 49 14.75 -15.01 0.33
C ASN A 49 13.72 -15.95 1.00
N MET A 50 12.44 -15.86 0.64
CA MET A 50 11.37 -16.75 1.10
C MET A 50 11.43 -18.10 0.35
N VAL A 51 12.54 -18.83 0.52
CA VAL A 51 12.80 -20.07 -0.22
C VAL A 51 11.81 -21.17 0.15
N ASP A 52 11.41 -21.26 1.42
CA ASP A 52 10.47 -22.29 1.89
C ASP A 52 9.08 -22.11 1.25
N TYR A 53 8.58 -20.87 1.18
CA TYR A 53 7.32 -20.56 0.49
C TYR A 53 7.40 -20.78 -1.03
N ALA A 54 8.57 -20.50 -1.65
CA ALA A 54 8.80 -20.81 -3.06
C ALA A 54 8.78 -22.32 -3.35
N MET A 55 9.34 -23.12 -2.44
CA MET A 55 9.31 -24.58 -2.53
C MET A 55 7.87 -25.11 -2.44
N ASP A 56 7.05 -24.58 -1.52
CA ASP A 56 5.66 -25.00 -1.38
C ASP A 56 4.80 -24.66 -2.59
N ILE A 57 5.02 -23.48 -3.20
CA ILE A 57 4.34 -23.08 -4.44
C ILE A 57 4.79 -23.97 -5.61
N HIS A 58 6.08 -24.29 -5.71
CA HIS A 58 6.59 -25.17 -6.75
C HIS A 58 5.99 -26.57 -6.66
N LYS A 59 5.89 -27.13 -5.45
CA LYS A 59 5.21 -28.40 -5.20
C LYS A 59 3.75 -28.36 -5.63
N SER A 60 3.06 -27.26 -5.31
CA SER A 60 1.66 -27.05 -5.68
C SER A 60 1.45 -26.93 -7.19
N LEU A 61 2.39 -26.33 -7.92
CA LEU A 61 2.32 -26.15 -9.37
C LEU A 61 2.51 -27.47 -10.14
N TYR A 62 3.53 -28.25 -9.76
CA TYR A 62 3.90 -29.47 -10.50
C TYR A 62 3.26 -30.75 -9.92
N GLY A 63 2.61 -30.67 -8.75
CA GLY A 63 2.03 -31.84 -8.08
C GLY A 63 3.09 -32.88 -7.66
N THR A 64 4.34 -32.43 -7.49
CA THR A 64 5.50 -33.27 -7.15
C THR A 64 6.16 -32.76 -5.88
N ASP A 65 6.54 -33.69 -4.99
CA ASP A 65 7.34 -33.36 -3.79
C ASP A 65 8.80 -33.02 -4.10
N ASP A 66 9.23 -33.26 -5.35
CA ASP A 66 10.60 -33.00 -5.80
C ASP A 66 10.85 -31.49 -5.94
N VAL A 67 11.72 -30.98 -5.08
CA VAL A 67 12.19 -29.61 -5.09
C VAL A 67 13.51 -29.56 -5.87
N PRO A 68 13.68 -28.63 -6.82
CA PRO A 68 14.93 -28.47 -7.54
C PRO A 68 16.13 -28.30 -6.58
N GLU A 69 17.24 -29.01 -6.86
CA GLU A 69 18.46 -28.93 -6.04
C GLU A 69 18.98 -27.50 -5.87
N ASP A 70 18.73 -26.63 -6.87
CA ASP A 70 19.09 -25.22 -6.83
C ASP A 70 18.36 -24.46 -5.72
N MET A 71 17.10 -24.77 -5.44
CA MET A 71 16.35 -24.16 -4.35
C MET A 71 16.86 -24.63 -2.99
N VAL A 72 17.26 -25.90 -2.87
CA VAL A 72 17.85 -26.46 -1.64
C VAL A 72 19.21 -25.83 -1.34
N LYS A 73 20.05 -25.63 -2.36
CA LYS A 73 21.34 -24.91 -2.22
C LYS A 73 21.12 -23.45 -1.80
N ARG A 74 20.17 -22.75 -2.43
CA ARG A 74 19.79 -21.38 -2.04
C ARG A 74 19.31 -21.31 -0.59
N ARG A 75 18.52 -22.29 -0.14
CA ARG A 75 18.08 -22.37 1.26
C ARG A 75 19.27 -22.43 2.22
N ALA A 76 20.26 -23.29 1.94
CA ALA A 76 21.46 -23.41 2.77
C ALA A 76 22.27 -22.11 2.80
N GLU A 77 22.41 -21.42 1.66
CA GLU A 77 23.08 -20.12 1.58
C GLU A 77 22.35 -19.06 2.40
N VAL A 78 21.02 -18.94 2.23
CA VAL A 78 20.17 -17.99 2.95
C VAL A 78 20.27 -18.21 4.48
N VAL A 79 20.19 -19.46 4.93
CA VAL A 79 20.33 -19.78 6.38
C VAL A 79 21.73 -19.47 6.90
N SER A 80 22.78 -19.74 6.12
CA SER A 80 24.15 -19.42 6.53
C SER A 80 24.37 -17.91 6.68
N ARG A 81 23.82 -17.13 5.75
CA ARG A 81 23.90 -15.68 5.77
C ARG A 81 23.10 -15.10 6.92
N LEU A 82 21.92 -15.65 7.20
CA LEU A 82 21.09 -15.26 8.35
C LEU A 82 21.89 -15.41 9.65
N ARG A 83 22.53 -16.56 9.86
CA ARG A 83 23.35 -16.82 11.06
C ARG A 83 24.52 -15.85 11.18
N SER A 84 25.23 -15.58 10.08
CA SER A 84 26.36 -14.63 10.12
C SER A 84 25.93 -13.20 10.47
N LEU A 85 24.76 -12.77 9.98
CA LEU A 85 24.21 -11.44 10.27
C LEU A 85 23.63 -11.36 11.67
N GLU A 86 23.04 -12.45 12.16
CA GLU A 86 22.57 -12.58 13.53
C GLU A 86 23.73 -12.51 14.53
N GLU A 87 24.83 -13.25 14.28
CA GLU A 87 26.05 -13.20 15.10
C GLU A 87 26.68 -11.80 15.11
N ALA A 88 26.71 -11.12 13.95
CA ALA A 88 27.18 -9.75 13.86
C ALA A 88 26.29 -8.81 14.68
N ALA A 89 24.96 -8.89 14.51
CA ALA A 89 24.01 -8.02 15.20
C ALA A 89 23.77 -8.40 16.67
N ALA A 90 24.17 -9.58 17.13
CA ALA A 90 23.89 -10.12 18.47
C ALA A 90 24.28 -9.18 19.64
N PRO A 91 25.44 -8.50 19.64
CA PRO A 91 25.79 -7.57 20.72
C PRO A 91 24.81 -6.39 20.81
N LEU A 92 24.35 -5.90 19.66
CA LEU A 92 23.39 -4.80 19.58
C LEU A 92 21.97 -5.28 19.91
N VAL A 93 21.56 -6.47 19.46
CA VAL A 93 20.26 -7.06 19.81
C VAL A 93 20.17 -7.36 21.30
N ALA A 94 21.21 -7.92 21.91
CA ALA A 94 21.26 -8.18 23.36
C ALA A 94 21.19 -6.88 24.17
N PHE A 95 21.83 -5.80 23.69
CA PHE A 95 21.71 -4.47 24.27
C PHE A 95 20.27 -3.94 24.18
N LEU A 96 19.64 -4.07 23.00
CA LEU A 96 18.30 -3.56 22.72
C LEU A 96 17.18 -4.35 23.42
N GLN A 97 17.41 -5.62 23.76
CA GLN A 97 16.49 -6.43 24.57
C GLN A 97 16.42 -5.97 26.05
N ASN A 98 17.40 -5.18 26.52
CA ASN A 98 17.41 -4.68 27.90
C ASN A 98 16.65 -3.35 28.01
N PRO A 99 15.42 -3.33 28.58
CA PRO A 99 14.58 -2.14 28.61
C PRO A 99 15.18 -0.99 29.45
N GLN A 100 16.05 -1.30 30.41
CA GLN A 100 16.74 -0.30 31.23
C GLN A 100 17.79 0.49 30.43
N LEU A 101 18.44 -0.15 29.46
CA LEU A 101 19.46 0.48 28.62
C LEU A 101 18.83 1.32 27.50
N VAL A 102 17.66 0.90 27.01
CA VAL A 102 16.88 1.66 26.03
C VAL A 102 16.31 2.95 26.65
N GLN A 103 16.01 2.97 27.95
CA GLN A 103 15.62 4.19 28.67
C GLN A 103 16.77 5.19 28.87
N GLU A 104 18.02 4.75 28.80
CA GLU A 104 19.18 5.66 28.83
C GLU A 104 19.37 6.44 27.52
N PHE A 105 18.66 6.06 26.44
CA PHE A 105 18.73 6.79 25.18
C PHE A 105 18.21 8.21 25.34
N ARG A 106 19.05 9.16 24.97
CA ARG A 106 18.69 10.57 24.88
C ARG A 106 18.08 10.88 23.51
N PRO A 107 17.33 11.98 23.36
CA PRO A 107 16.87 12.43 22.04
C PRO A 107 18.02 12.80 21.10
N ASP A 108 19.24 13.00 21.63
CA ASP A 108 20.43 13.28 20.84
C ASP A 108 21.09 12.00 20.31
N LYS A 109 21.00 11.82 19.00
CA LYS A 109 21.49 10.63 18.29
C LYS A 109 23.01 10.50 18.33
N GLN A 110 23.73 11.62 18.32
CA GLN A 110 25.20 11.60 18.33
C GLN A 110 25.74 11.16 19.69
N TYR A 111 25.07 11.58 20.77
CA TYR A 111 25.38 11.13 22.11
C TYR A 111 25.14 9.63 22.29
N ASN A 112 24.04 9.10 21.75
CA ASN A 112 23.73 7.67 21.82
C ASN A 112 24.77 6.82 21.09
N ILE A 113 25.25 7.27 19.91
CA ILE A 113 26.32 6.57 19.18
C ILE A 113 27.64 6.59 19.98
N HIS A 114 28.02 7.74 20.55
CA HIS A 114 29.25 7.85 21.33
C HIS A 114 29.20 6.99 22.61
N MET A 115 28.06 6.96 23.29
CA MET A 115 27.84 6.15 24.49
C MET A 115 27.92 4.65 24.18
N LEU A 116 27.34 4.22 23.06
CA LEU A 116 27.42 2.83 22.56
C LEU A 116 28.86 2.45 22.18
N GLN A 117 29.61 3.37 21.58
CA GLN A 117 30.98 3.12 21.16
C GLN A 117 31.94 3.07 22.35
N GLU A 118 31.81 3.96 23.34
CA GLU A 118 32.68 4.00 24.51
C GLU A 118 32.38 2.90 25.53
N ARG A 119 31.11 2.62 25.81
CA ARG A 119 30.72 1.67 26.87
C ARG A 119 30.58 0.23 26.39
N TYR A 120 30.15 0.04 25.14
CA TYR A 120 29.78 -1.27 24.60
C TYR A 120 30.59 -1.68 23.37
N GLN A 121 31.52 -0.84 22.89
CA GLN A 121 32.32 -1.08 21.68
C GLN A 121 31.45 -1.32 20.42
N ILE A 122 30.20 -0.85 20.44
CA ILE A 122 29.26 -0.97 19.32
C ILE A 122 29.52 0.23 18.39
N GLY A 123 30.20 -0.04 17.28
CA GLY A 123 30.50 0.94 16.24
C GLY A 123 29.37 1.13 15.21
N PRO A 124 29.54 2.06 14.25
CA PRO A 124 28.60 2.27 13.15
C PRO A 124 28.41 1.01 12.28
N ASP A 125 29.42 0.14 12.23
CA ASP A 125 29.36 -1.13 11.49
C ASP A 125 28.30 -2.09 12.07
N GLN A 126 28.12 -2.09 13.38
CA GLN A 126 27.10 -2.92 14.03
C GLN A 126 25.68 -2.38 13.82
N ILE A 127 25.55 -1.06 13.73
CA ILE A 127 24.30 -0.40 13.38
C ILE A 127 23.92 -0.74 11.92
N GLU A 128 24.90 -0.71 11.00
CA GLU A 128 24.69 -1.14 9.62
C GLU A 128 24.41 -2.65 9.51
N ALA A 129 25.06 -3.48 10.34
CA ALA A 129 24.77 -4.91 10.44
C ALA A 129 23.32 -5.16 10.90
N LEU A 130 22.80 -4.40 11.88
CA LEU A 130 21.40 -4.47 12.28
C LEU A 130 20.44 -4.10 11.15
N TYR A 131 20.77 -3.09 10.35
CA TYR A 131 19.96 -2.74 9.17
C TYR A 131 19.95 -3.87 8.14
N GLN A 132 21.11 -4.46 7.85
CA GLN A 132 21.20 -5.60 6.93
C GLN A 132 20.47 -6.82 7.47
N TYR A 133 20.56 -7.07 8.78
CA TYR A 133 19.83 -8.14 9.46
C TYR A 133 18.31 -7.91 9.41
N ALA A 134 17.83 -6.70 9.72
CA ALA A 134 16.42 -6.36 9.64
C ALA A 134 15.87 -6.48 8.20
N LYS A 135 16.65 -6.04 7.21
CA LYS A 135 16.32 -6.24 5.79
C LYS A 135 16.25 -7.73 5.45
N PHE A 136 17.19 -8.54 5.93
CA PHE A 136 17.22 -9.97 5.68
C PHE A 136 16.02 -10.68 6.33
N GLN A 137 15.66 -10.30 7.56
CA GLN A 137 14.47 -10.79 8.26
C GLN A 137 13.18 -10.44 7.48
N PHE A 138 13.09 -9.22 6.95
CA PHE A 138 11.99 -8.81 6.07
C PHE A 138 11.93 -9.66 4.79
N GLU A 139 13.06 -9.87 4.11
CA GLU A 139 13.16 -10.71 2.90
C GLU A 139 12.86 -12.20 3.18
N CYS A 140 13.01 -12.66 4.42
CA CYS A 140 12.63 -14.01 4.86
C CYS A 140 11.17 -14.12 5.31
N GLY A 141 10.44 -13.01 5.41
CA GLY A 141 9.03 -12.98 5.82
C GLY A 141 8.78 -12.79 7.32
N ASN A 142 9.82 -12.51 8.12
CA ASN A 142 9.66 -12.18 9.53
C ASN A 142 9.45 -10.67 9.73
N TYR A 143 8.21 -10.23 9.54
CA TYR A 143 7.87 -8.80 9.54
C TYR A 143 7.85 -8.17 10.93
N SER A 144 7.45 -8.90 11.99
CA SER A 144 7.40 -8.38 13.36
C SER A 144 8.78 -8.02 13.88
N GLY A 145 9.74 -8.96 13.79
CA GLY A 145 11.13 -8.69 14.16
C GLY A 145 11.75 -7.57 13.34
N ALA A 146 11.50 -7.55 12.03
CA ALA A 146 12.01 -6.49 11.16
C ALA A 146 11.48 -5.10 11.55
N ALA A 147 10.20 -4.96 11.90
CA ALA A 147 9.60 -3.70 12.32
C ALA A 147 10.26 -3.14 13.61
N ASP A 148 10.48 -4.01 14.60
CA ASP A 148 11.13 -3.66 15.86
C ASP A 148 12.59 -3.22 15.65
N TYR A 149 13.35 -4.00 14.87
CA TYR A 149 14.75 -3.67 14.57
C TYR A 149 14.87 -2.37 13.76
N LEU A 150 13.96 -2.11 12.82
CA LEU A 150 13.96 -0.85 12.05
C LEU A 150 13.56 0.35 12.91
N TYR A 151 12.65 0.18 13.87
CA TYR A 151 12.31 1.21 14.83
C TYR A 151 13.51 1.57 15.71
N GLN A 152 14.23 0.57 16.22
CA GLN A 152 15.44 0.76 17.01
C GLN A 152 16.58 1.37 16.19
N TYR A 153 16.79 0.89 14.96
CA TYR A 153 17.77 1.46 14.03
C TYR A 153 17.52 2.95 13.77
N ARG A 154 16.25 3.38 13.68
CA ARG A 154 15.89 4.79 13.47
C ARG A 154 16.30 5.71 14.63
N ALA A 155 16.25 5.22 15.86
CA ALA A 155 16.71 5.96 17.03
C ALA A 155 18.23 6.22 16.99
N LEU A 156 18.97 5.32 16.33
CA LEU A 156 20.43 5.34 16.26
C LEU A 156 20.98 5.94 14.95
N CYS A 157 20.19 5.97 13.88
CA CYS A 157 20.66 6.40 12.58
C CYS A 157 20.72 7.94 12.44
N THR A 158 21.89 8.45 12.08
CA THR A 158 22.17 9.85 11.75
C THR A 158 22.00 10.17 10.27
N ASN A 159 22.01 9.15 9.38
CA ASN A 159 21.87 9.35 7.95
C ASN A 159 20.40 9.55 7.54
N SER A 160 20.16 10.69 6.88
CA SER A 160 18.86 11.14 6.39
C SER A 160 18.22 10.19 5.36
N GLU A 161 19.00 9.57 4.47
CA GLU A 161 18.49 8.67 3.42
C GLU A 161 18.14 7.30 3.99
N ARG A 162 19.05 6.71 4.78
CA ARG A 162 18.81 5.42 5.45
C ARG A 162 17.63 5.48 6.41
N ASN A 163 17.41 6.62 7.07
CA ASN A 163 16.23 6.85 7.89
C ASN A 163 14.92 6.78 7.08
N VAL A 164 14.91 7.33 5.86
CA VAL A 164 13.73 7.21 4.96
C VAL A 164 13.53 5.77 4.52
N SER A 165 14.60 5.07 4.12
CA SER A 165 14.51 3.65 3.73
C SER A 165 14.04 2.75 4.88
N ALA A 166 14.54 2.98 6.10
CA ALA A 166 14.10 2.25 7.28
C ALA A 166 12.62 2.50 7.59
N LEU A 167 12.13 3.72 7.36
CA LEU A 167 10.73 4.05 7.55
C LEU A 167 9.82 3.36 6.53
N TRP A 168 10.24 3.29 5.26
CA TRP A 168 9.54 2.52 4.24
C TRP A 168 9.49 1.03 4.60
N GLY A 169 10.61 0.45 5.05
CA GLY A 169 10.65 -0.95 5.49
C GLY A 169 9.73 -1.22 6.68
N LYS A 170 9.71 -0.32 7.66
CA LYS A 170 8.79 -0.42 8.81
C LYS A 170 7.33 -0.34 8.35
N LEU A 171 7.00 0.62 7.49
CA LEU A 171 5.65 0.77 6.94
C LEU A 171 5.20 -0.50 6.20
N ALA A 172 6.07 -1.07 5.36
CA ALA A 172 5.78 -2.31 4.65
C ALA A 172 5.51 -3.48 5.62
N ALA A 173 6.32 -3.60 6.67
CA ALA A 173 6.17 -4.64 7.69
C ALA A 173 4.84 -4.50 8.45
N GLU A 174 4.46 -3.30 8.86
CA GLU A 174 3.19 -3.06 9.56
C GLU A 174 1.96 -3.32 8.67
N ILE A 175 2.04 -2.98 7.37
CA ILE A 175 0.98 -3.29 6.40
C ILE A 175 0.82 -4.81 6.26
N LEU A 176 1.93 -5.56 6.17
CA LEU A 176 1.92 -7.02 6.04
C LEU A 176 1.43 -7.72 7.33
N MET A 177 1.69 -7.13 8.49
CA MET A 177 1.18 -7.58 9.79
C MET A 177 -0.29 -7.17 10.05
N GLN A 178 -0.89 -6.36 9.16
CA GLN A 178 -2.26 -5.83 9.28
C GLN A 178 -2.48 -4.90 10.49
N ASN A 179 -1.42 -4.24 10.98
CA ASN A 179 -1.49 -3.28 12.08
C ASN A 179 -1.81 -1.87 11.55
N TRP A 180 -3.08 -1.61 11.25
CA TRP A 180 -3.50 -0.40 10.54
C TRP A 180 -3.28 0.91 11.30
N ASP A 181 -3.42 0.90 12.63
CA ASP A 181 -3.25 2.11 13.46
C ASP A 181 -1.79 2.59 13.47
N VAL A 182 -0.85 1.68 13.72
CA VAL A 182 0.58 1.97 13.71
C VAL A 182 1.05 2.31 12.29
N ALA A 183 0.54 1.61 11.27
CA ALA A 183 0.84 1.91 9.88
C ALA A 183 0.39 3.34 9.49
N LEU A 184 -0.76 3.81 9.99
CA LEU A 184 -1.24 5.16 9.74
C LEU A 184 -0.34 6.23 10.38
N GLU A 185 0.15 5.99 11.60
CA GLU A 185 1.12 6.87 12.25
C GLU A 185 2.43 6.96 11.46
N GLU A 186 2.98 5.81 11.04
CA GLU A 186 4.21 5.79 10.24
C GLU A 186 4.01 6.40 8.85
N LEU A 187 2.82 6.26 8.25
CA LEU A 187 2.48 6.91 6.99
C LEU A 187 2.47 8.44 7.13
N ASN A 188 1.87 8.98 8.19
CA ASN A 188 1.87 10.43 8.44
C ASN A 188 3.28 10.97 8.67
N ARG A 189 4.13 10.22 9.40
CA ARG A 189 5.54 10.58 9.56
C ARG A 189 6.30 10.55 8.23
N LEU A 190 6.04 9.55 7.38
CA LEU A 190 6.65 9.46 6.06
C LEU A 190 6.26 10.64 5.19
N LYS A 191 4.97 10.99 5.21
CA LYS A 191 4.42 12.14 4.53
C LYS A 191 5.11 13.42 4.95
N GLU A 192 5.23 13.68 6.26
CA GLU A 192 5.93 14.86 6.78
C GLU A 192 7.38 14.93 6.30
N ILE A 193 8.10 13.81 6.29
CA ILE A 193 9.49 13.76 5.80
C ILE A 193 9.56 14.03 4.29
N ILE A 194 8.63 13.48 3.50
CA ILE A 194 8.59 13.67 2.05
C ILE A 194 8.22 15.12 1.69
N ASP A 195 7.35 15.74 2.49
CA ASP A 195 6.89 17.11 2.27
C ASP A 195 7.80 18.18 2.86
N SER A 196 8.61 17.86 3.87
CA SER A 196 9.60 18.76 4.49
C SER A 196 10.95 18.75 3.80
N LYS A 197 11.39 17.61 3.24
CA LYS A 197 12.68 17.51 2.56
C LYS A 197 12.60 18.06 1.14
N ASN A 198 13.50 19.00 0.84
CA ASN A 198 13.94 19.25 -0.53
C ASN A 198 14.82 18.06 -0.94
N PHE A 199 14.22 17.01 -1.51
CA PHE A 199 14.99 15.96 -2.17
C PHE A 199 15.89 16.60 -3.23
N SER A 200 17.07 16.02 -3.43
CA SER A 200 18.05 16.49 -4.42
C SER A 200 17.47 16.58 -5.84
N SER A 201 16.43 15.79 -6.14
CA SER A 201 15.70 15.83 -7.42
C SER A 201 14.18 15.92 -7.19
N PRO A 202 13.49 16.91 -7.79
CA PRO A 202 12.02 16.99 -7.79
C PRO A 202 11.33 15.73 -8.35
N LEU A 203 11.98 15.03 -9.30
CA LEU A 203 11.46 13.78 -9.86
C LEU A 203 11.41 12.66 -8.81
N ASN A 204 12.44 12.55 -7.97
CA ASN A 204 12.47 11.56 -6.90
C ASN A 204 11.42 11.87 -5.83
N GLN A 205 11.18 13.16 -5.55
CA GLN A 205 10.10 13.55 -4.64
C GLN A 205 8.72 13.20 -5.21
N LEU A 206 8.50 13.43 -6.51
CA LEU A 206 7.27 13.03 -7.18
C LEU A 206 7.05 11.51 -7.11
N GLN A 207 8.10 10.73 -7.38
CA GLN A 207 8.05 9.27 -7.30
C GLN A 207 7.72 8.78 -5.89
N ASN A 208 8.34 9.34 -4.85
CA ASN A 208 8.04 9.01 -3.45
C ASN A 208 6.59 9.35 -3.06
N ARG A 209 6.02 10.44 -3.58
CA ARG A 209 4.60 10.77 -3.38
C ARG A 209 3.70 9.74 -4.05
N ILE A 210 4.04 9.31 -5.27
CA ILE A 210 3.29 8.27 -5.99
C ILE A 210 3.30 6.97 -5.20
N TRP A 211 4.47 6.51 -4.74
CA TRP A 211 4.56 5.33 -3.87
C TRP A 211 3.73 5.50 -2.60
N LEU A 212 3.83 6.64 -1.92
CA LEU A 212 3.07 6.91 -0.70
C LEU A 212 1.57 6.77 -0.97
N MET A 213 1.06 7.34 -2.08
CA MET A 213 -0.35 7.22 -2.43
C MET A 213 -0.77 5.77 -2.66
N HIS A 214 0.03 4.97 -3.38
CA HIS A 214 -0.28 3.56 -3.62
C HIS A 214 -0.28 2.74 -2.33
N TRP A 215 0.68 2.98 -1.44
CA TRP A 215 0.80 2.27 -0.16
C TRP A 215 -0.30 2.73 0.82
N ALA A 216 -0.68 4.01 0.74
CA ALA A 216 -1.78 4.56 1.54
C ALA A 216 -3.12 3.89 1.25
N LEU A 217 -3.35 3.40 0.02
CA LEU A 217 -4.57 2.66 -0.32
C LEU A 217 -4.73 1.42 0.58
N PHE A 218 -3.66 0.66 0.81
CA PHE A 218 -3.71 -0.51 1.71
C PHE A 218 -4.19 -0.14 3.12
N ILE A 219 -3.72 0.98 3.66
CA ILE A 219 -4.04 1.40 5.02
C ILE A 219 -5.45 1.98 5.09
N PHE A 220 -5.75 2.90 4.18
CA PHE A 220 -6.98 3.68 4.26
C PHE A 220 -8.25 2.91 3.88
N PHE A 221 -8.16 1.86 3.06
CA PHE A 221 -9.32 1.02 2.78
C PHE A 221 -9.66 0.06 3.93
N ASN A 222 -8.68 -0.27 4.78
CA ASN A 222 -8.86 -1.18 5.91
C ASN A 222 -9.14 -0.45 7.24
N HIS A 223 -8.77 0.83 7.35
CA HIS A 223 -9.01 1.63 8.56
C HIS A 223 -10.39 2.31 8.55
N GLU A 224 -11.10 2.31 9.68
CA GLU A 224 -12.47 2.87 9.81
C GLU A 224 -12.57 4.36 9.43
N ASN A 225 -11.55 5.16 9.79
CA ASN A 225 -11.46 6.59 9.42
C ASN A 225 -10.67 6.85 8.13
N GLY A 226 -10.15 5.81 7.47
CA GLY A 226 -9.20 5.96 6.36
C GLY A 226 -9.78 6.68 5.14
N ARG A 227 -11.10 6.62 4.95
CA ARG A 227 -11.79 7.29 3.83
C ARG A 227 -11.67 8.81 3.86
N ASN A 228 -11.71 9.42 5.04
CA ASN A 228 -11.46 10.85 5.17
C ASN A 228 -9.98 11.16 4.87
N GLY A 229 -9.08 10.27 5.29
CA GLY A 229 -7.64 10.36 5.02
C GLY A 229 -7.30 10.32 3.53
N ILE A 230 -7.93 9.45 2.74
CA ILE A 230 -7.74 9.41 1.27
C ILE A 230 -8.12 10.75 0.65
N ILE A 231 -9.32 11.25 0.97
CA ILE A 231 -9.83 12.51 0.43
C ILE A 231 -8.88 13.64 0.82
N ASP A 232 -8.51 13.74 2.09
CA ASP A 232 -7.65 14.83 2.58
C ASP A 232 -6.22 14.75 2.05
N LEU A 233 -5.71 13.57 1.73
CA LEU A 233 -4.38 13.39 1.16
C LEU A 233 -4.37 13.67 -0.35
N PHE A 234 -5.31 13.08 -1.10
CA PHE A 234 -5.29 13.10 -2.56
C PHE A 234 -5.73 14.46 -3.13
N PHE A 235 -6.59 15.20 -2.42
CA PHE A 235 -6.98 16.56 -2.82
C PHE A 235 -5.93 17.64 -2.52
N GLN A 236 -4.82 17.30 -1.86
CA GLN A 236 -3.72 18.26 -1.70
C GLN A 236 -3.05 18.49 -3.06
N ASP A 237 -2.86 19.75 -3.47
CA ASP A 237 -2.34 20.13 -4.79
C ASP A 237 -1.09 19.33 -5.21
N ARG A 238 -0.19 19.08 -4.25
CA ARG A 238 1.06 18.33 -4.45
C ARG A 238 0.84 16.88 -4.89
N TYR A 239 -0.19 16.24 -4.36
CA TYR A 239 -0.54 14.86 -4.62
C TYR A 239 -1.47 14.75 -5.82
N LEU A 240 -2.39 15.72 -5.98
CA LEU A 240 -3.22 15.83 -7.18
C LEU A 240 -2.38 15.97 -8.46
N ASN A 241 -1.35 16.83 -8.43
CA ASN A 241 -0.41 16.97 -9.55
C ASN A 241 0.32 15.65 -9.85
N ALA A 242 0.61 14.84 -8.83
CA ALA A 242 1.27 13.55 -9.00
C ALA A 242 0.34 12.51 -9.65
N ILE A 243 -0.95 12.54 -9.30
CA ILE A 243 -2.00 11.74 -9.94
C ILE A 243 -2.11 12.12 -11.42
N GLN A 244 -2.26 13.42 -11.70
CA GLN A 244 -2.40 13.99 -13.05
C GLN A 244 -1.23 13.72 -14.00
N THR A 245 -0.04 13.48 -13.47
CA THR A 245 1.16 13.32 -14.31
C THR A 245 1.46 11.86 -14.62
N ASN A 246 1.45 11.00 -13.59
CA ASN A 246 2.01 9.65 -13.67
C ASN A 246 1.06 8.53 -13.20
N ALA A 247 -0.02 8.85 -12.49
CA ALA A 247 -0.83 7.86 -11.78
C ALA A 247 -2.34 8.11 -11.89
N HIS A 248 -2.82 8.35 -13.11
CA HIS A 248 -4.23 8.66 -13.43
C HIS A 248 -5.23 7.61 -12.88
N HIS A 249 -4.83 6.34 -12.81
CA HIS A 249 -5.67 5.26 -12.30
C HIS A 249 -6.04 5.40 -10.81
N LEU A 250 -5.32 6.25 -10.06
CA LEU A 250 -5.66 6.54 -8.67
C LEU A 250 -6.98 7.31 -8.53
N ILE A 251 -7.45 7.97 -9.59
CA ILE A 251 -8.75 8.64 -9.61
C ILE A 251 -9.89 7.67 -9.35
N ARG A 252 -9.80 6.43 -9.85
CA ARG A 252 -10.82 5.40 -9.57
C ARG A 252 -11.03 5.22 -8.07
N TYR A 253 -9.93 5.14 -7.30
CA TYR A 253 -9.98 4.99 -5.84
C TYR A 253 -10.44 6.27 -5.14
N LEU A 254 -10.07 7.44 -5.66
CA LEU A 254 -10.56 8.73 -5.15
C LEU A 254 -12.06 8.88 -5.36
N ALA A 255 -12.55 8.58 -6.56
CA ALA A 255 -13.95 8.66 -6.93
C ALA A 255 -14.81 7.72 -6.08
N THR A 256 -14.38 6.47 -5.94
CA THR A 256 -15.07 5.51 -5.06
C THR A 256 -15.06 5.97 -3.59
N ALA A 257 -13.94 6.48 -3.07
CA ALA A 257 -13.87 6.99 -1.70
C ALA A 257 -14.80 8.19 -1.44
N VAL A 258 -14.87 9.14 -2.38
CA VAL A 258 -15.73 10.33 -2.27
C VAL A 258 -17.21 9.96 -2.35
N VAL A 259 -17.59 9.08 -3.30
CA VAL A 259 -19.01 8.72 -3.47
C VAL A 259 -19.55 7.89 -2.31
N VAL A 260 -18.73 7.02 -1.72
CA VAL A 260 -19.10 6.26 -0.52
C VAL A 260 -19.25 7.18 0.71
N ASN A 261 -18.51 8.30 0.76
CA ASN A 261 -18.51 9.20 1.91
C ASN A 261 -19.58 10.30 1.83
N LYS A 262 -20.73 10.06 2.47
CA LYS A 262 -21.86 11.01 2.50
C LYS A 262 -21.54 12.37 3.14
N ARG A 263 -20.53 12.47 4.01
CA ARG A 263 -20.21 13.71 4.76
C ARG A 263 -19.42 14.74 3.94
N ARG A 264 -18.71 14.32 2.89
CA ARG A 264 -17.80 15.18 2.10
C ARG A 264 -18.31 15.46 0.68
N ARG A 265 -19.63 15.53 0.50
CA ARG A 265 -20.27 15.78 -0.81
C ARG A 265 -19.80 17.07 -1.49
N ASN A 266 -19.37 18.06 -0.73
CA ASN A 266 -18.85 19.32 -1.28
C ASN A 266 -17.63 19.10 -2.20
N MET A 267 -16.85 18.03 -1.95
CA MET A 267 -15.67 17.67 -2.74
C MET A 267 -16.02 17.00 -4.08
N LEU A 268 -17.27 16.57 -4.29
CA LEU A 268 -17.71 16.00 -5.56
C LEU A 268 -17.55 16.99 -6.72
N LYS A 269 -17.82 18.28 -6.48
CA LYS A 269 -17.66 19.32 -7.51
C LYS A 269 -16.22 19.46 -7.97
N GLU A 270 -15.27 19.44 -7.02
CA GLU A 270 -13.85 19.50 -7.34
C GLU A 270 -13.37 18.20 -8.01
N LEU A 271 -13.86 17.04 -7.56
CA LEU A 271 -13.58 15.76 -8.23
C LEU A 271 -14.02 15.77 -9.70
N ILE A 272 -15.22 16.26 -10.00
CA ILE A 272 -15.76 16.31 -11.37
C ILE A 272 -14.86 17.18 -12.26
N LYS A 273 -14.35 18.31 -11.76
CA LYS A 273 -13.40 19.14 -12.51
C LYS A 273 -12.12 18.38 -12.84
N VAL A 274 -11.58 17.62 -11.88
CA VAL A 274 -10.37 16.80 -12.09
C VAL A 274 -10.64 15.70 -13.12
N ILE A 275 -11.78 15.03 -13.03
CA ILE A 275 -12.19 13.99 -14.01
C ILE A 275 -12.32 14.59 -15.42
N GLN A 276 -12.92 15.78 -15.55
CA GLN A 276 -13.04 16.47 -16.85
C GLN A 276 -11.67 16.84 -17.43
N GLN A 277 -10.73 17.29 -16.60
CA GLN A 277 -9.37 17.60 -17.03
C GLN A 277 -8.62 16.36 -17.51
N GLU A 278 -8.83 15.21 -16.86
CA GLU A 278 -8.14 13.95 -17.14
C GLU A 278 -8.87 13.00 -18.11
N HIS A 279 -10.03 13.40 -18.65
CA HIS A 279 -10.85 12.56 -19.54
C HIS A 279 -10.08 12.04 -20.78
N HIS A 280 -9.07 12.79 -21.24
CA HIS A 280 -8.24 12.39 -22.37
C HIS A 280 -7.22 11.29 -22.04
N SER A 281 -6.79 11.20 -20.77
CA SER A 281 -5.70 10.33 -20.35
C SER A 281 -6.18 9.00 -19.75
N TYR A 282 -7.33 8.99 -19.08
CA TYR A 282 -7.83 7.79 -18.41
C TYR A 282 -9.36 7.68 -18.49
N LYS A 283 -9.83 6.50 -18.91
CA LYS A 283 -11.26 6.17 -18.98
C LYS A 283 -11.53 4.91 -18.21
N ASP A 284 -12.53 5.00 -17.34
CA ASP A 284 -12.95 3.93 -16.48
C ASP A 284 -14.46 3.97 -16.27
N PRO A 285 -15.17 2.83 -16.12
CA PRO A 285 -16.62 2.85 -15.91
C PRO A 285 -17.03 3.72 -14.72
N VAL A 286 -16.21 3.82 -13.66
CA VAL A 286 -16.50 4.66 -12.49
C VAL A 286 -16.38 6.15 -12.82
N THR A 287 -15.37 6.56 -13.58
CA THR A 287 -15.20 7.97 -13.98
C THR A 287 -16.24 8.36 -15.02
N GLU A 288 -16.52 7.48 -15.98
CA GLU A 288 -17.56 7.65 -17.00
C GLU A 288 -18.96 7.74 -16.37
N PHE A 289 -19.24 6.90 -15.35
CA PHE A 289 -20.49 6.99 -14.60
C PHE A 289 -20.69 8.39 -13.98
N LEU A 290 -19.66 8.94 -13.34
CA LEU A 290 -19.73 10.27 -12.72
C LEU A 290 -19.88 11.39 -13.77
N GLU A 291 -19.25 11.23 -14.93
CA GLU A 291 -19.36 12.16 -16.04
C GLU A 291 -20.76 12.14 -16.68
N CYS A 292 -21.32 10.94 -16.93
CA CYS A 292 -22.70 10.79 -17.39
C CYS A 292 -23.69 11.44 -16.43
N LEU A 293 -23.49 11.30 -15.12
CA LEU A 293 -24.40 11.81 -14.11
C LEU A 293 -24.33 13.34 -13.93
N TYR A 294 -23.13 13.92 -13.90
CA TYR A 294 -22.94 15.33 -13.52
C TYR A 294 -22.61 16.28 -14.68
N VAL A 295 -22.15 15.75 -15.82
CA VAL A 295 -21.75 16.56 -16.99
C VAL A 295 -22.77 16.41 -18.11
N ASN A 296 -23.04 15.17 -18.51
CA ASN A 296 -23.89 14.88 -19.67
C ASN A 296 -25.38 14.78 -19.30
N TYR A 297 -25.70 14.62 -18.02
CA TYR A 297 -27.05 14.37 -17.51
C TYR A 297 -27.77 13.20 -18.23
N ASP A 298 -26.98 12.21 -18.68
CA ASP A 298 -27.46 11.01 -19.35
C ASP A 298 -27.66 9.89 -18.32
N PHE A 299 -28.89 9.73 -17.88
CA PHE A 299 -29.26 8.77 -16.84
C PHE A 299 -29.36 7.33 -17.36
N ASP A 300 -29.63 7.13 -18.65
CA ASP A 300 -29.70 5.81 -19.25
C ASP A 300 -28.29 5.24 -19.45
N GLY A 301 -27.36 6.07 -19.94
CA GLY A 301 -25.94 5.75 -20.00
C GLY A 301 -25.33 5.51 -18.62
N ALA A 302 -25.66 6.35 -17.64
CA ALA A 302 -25.22 6.17 -16.26
C ALA A 302 -25.72 4.82 -15.68
N GLN A 303 -26.95 4.40 -15.98
CA GLN A 303 -27.48 3.13 -15.48
C GLN A 303 -26.71 1.93 -16.06
N GLN A 304 -26.38 1.94 -17.35
CA GLN A 304 -25.59 0.88 -17.98
C GLN A 304 -24.17 0.82 -17.41
N LYS A 305 -23.53 1.98 -17.26
CA LYS A 305 -22.19 2.09 -16.67
C LYS A 305 -22.13 1.65 -15.22
N LEU A 306 -23.23 1.75 -14.48
CA LEU A 306 -23.32 1.26 -13.10
C LEU A 306 -23.22 -0.27 -13.01
N ILE A 307 -23.81 -0.98 -13.97
CA ILE A 307 -23.72 -2.44 -14.06
C ILE A 307 -22.28 -2.85 -14.38
N GLU A 308 -21.61 -2.12 -15.27
CA GLU A 308 -20.17 -2.32 -15.56
C GLU A 308 -19.30 -2.01 -14.32
N CYS A 309 -19.61 -0.93 -13.59
CA CYS A 309 -18.93 -0.58 -12.33
C CYS A 309 -19.03 -1.70 -11.29
N GLU A 310 -20.18 -2.38 -11.20
CA GLU A 310 -20.36 -3.49 -10.26
C GLU A 310 -19.41 -4.65 -10.57
N GLN A 311 -19.28 -5.01 -11.85
CA GLN A 311 -18.36 -6.05 -12.29
C GLN A 311 -16.89 -5.66 -12.06
N VAL A 312 -16.54 -4.39 -12.26
CA VAL A 312 -15.18 -3.87 -12.02
C VAL A 312 -14.86 -3.78 -10.53
N THR A 313 -15.80 -3.31 -9.70
CA THR A 313 -15.62 -3.15 -8.25
C THR A 313 -15.44 -4.50 -7.54
N LEU A 314 -16.18 -5.53 -7.96
CA LEU A 314 -16.05 -6.89 -7.42
C LEU A 314 -14.69 -7.54 -7.73
N ARG A 315 -13.99 -7.04 -8.76
CA ARG A 315 -12.67 -7.53 -9.18
C ARG A 315 -11.51 -6.76 -8.56
N LEU A 316 -11.77 -5.72 -7.76
CA LEU A 316 -10.72 -4.89 -7.17
C LEU A 316 -10.43 -5.29 -5.72
N PHE A 317 -9.18 -5.66 -5.47
CA PHE A 317 -8.66 -6.08 -4.15
C PHE A 317 -9.06 -5.14 -3.01
N PHE A 318 -8.80 -3.85 -3.17
CA PHE A 318 -9.01 -2.84 -2.12
C PHE A 318 -10.47 -2.54 -1.80
N LEU A 319 -11.40 -2.84 -2.71
CA LEU A 319 -12.80 -2.46 -2.57
C LEU A 319 -13.64 -3.55 -1.87
N GLN A 320 -13.07 -4.73 -1.58
CA GLN A 320 -13.80 -5.82 -0.94
C GLN A 320 -14.13 -5.55 0.54
N PHE A 321 -13.23 -4.90 1.30
CA PHE A 321 -13.52 -4.49 2.69
C PHE A 321 -14.62 -3.42 2.78
N SER A 322 -14.88 -2.71 1.68
CA SER A 322 -15.99 -1.78 1.58
C SER A 322 -17.31 -2.42 1.11
N SER A 323 -17.34 -3.72 0.78
CA SER A 323 -18.49 -4.37 0.11
C SER A 323 -19.83 -4.30 0.86
N PRO A 324 -19.94 -4.34 2.20
CA PRO A 324 -21.24 -4.14 2.86
C PRO A 324 -21.74 -2.70 2.67
N GLN A 325 -20.83 -1.72 2.70
CA GLN A 325 -21.15 -0.32 2.51
C GLN A 325 -21.28 0.09 1.06
N PHE A 326 -20.61 -0.59 0.13
CA PHE A 326 -20.89 -0.50 -1.31
C PHE A 326 -22.24 -1.15 -1.65
N CYS A 327 -22.69 -2.17 -0.91
CA CYS A 327 -24.08 -2.64 -0.93
C CYS A 327 -25.07 -1.59 -0.37
N TYR A 328 -24.67 -0.79 0.62
CA TYR A 328 -25.44 0.41 1.01
C TYR A 328 -25.34 1.55 -0.01
N SER A 329 -24.23 1.69 -0.73
CA SER A 329 -24.10 2.56 -1.90
C SER A 329 -24.96 2.07 -3.04
N ARG A 330 -25.16 0.75 -3.19
CA ARG A 330 -26.15 0.11 -4.07
C ARG A 330 -27.52 0.69 -3.76
N VAL A 331 -27.91 0.85 -2.49
CA VAL A 331 -29.16 1.54 -2.10
C VAL A 331 -29.10 3.03 -2.40
N CYS A 332 -27.96 3.72 -2.25
CA CYS A 332 -27.86 5.14 -2.65
C CYS A 332 -27.93 5.34 -4.17
N PHE A 333 -27.25 4.52 -4.96
CA PHE A 333 -27.22 4.55 -6.41
C PHE A 333 -28.52 4.02 -7.04
N LEU A 334 -29.12 2.96 -6.47
CA LEU A 334 -30.45 2.48 -6.84
C LEU A 334 -31.55 3.45 -6.37
N ASN A 335 -31.39 4.17 -5.25
CA ASN A 335 -32.33 5.23 -4.87
C ASN A 335 -32.17 6.46 -5.75
N TYR A 336 -30.95 6.81 -6.18
CA TYR A 336 -30.74 7.84 -7.21
C TYR A 336 -31.40 7.43 -8.53
N GLY A 337 -31.18 6.19 -9.01
CA GLY A 337 -31.79 5.66 -10.23
C GLY A 337 -33.31 5.46 -10.16
N LYS A 338 -33.86 5.04 -9.02
CA LYS A 338 -35.33 4.96 -8.80
C LYS A 338 -35.97 6.33 -8.73
N SER A 339 -35.33 7.30 -8.07
CA SER A 339 -35.83 8.68 -8.01
C SER A 339 -35.79 9.41 -9.36
N LEU A 340 -35.01 8.91 -10.33
CA LEU A 340 -34.98 9.41 -11.71
C LEU A 340 -36.06 8.77 -12.59
N LYS A 341 -36.48 7.54 -12.30
CA LYS A 341 -37.60 6.87 -13.01
C LYS A 341 -38.97 7.33 -12.52
N ASP A 342 -39.11 7.64 -11.25
CA ASP A 342 -40.36 8.13 -10.68
C ASP A 342 -40.41 9.67 -10.80
N ASN A 343 -40.98 10.15 -11.91
CA ASN A 343 -41.20 11.57 -12.25
C ASN A 343 -42.11 12.34 -11.24
N THR A 344 -42.32 11.80 -10.04
CA THR A 344 -43.16 12.36 -8.96
C THR A 344 -42.40 12.66 -7.66
N SER A 345 -41.11 12.30 -7.54
CA SER A 345 -40.31 12.58 -6.35
C SER A 345 -39.26 13.69 -6.51
N PHE A 346 -39.51 14.68 -7.38
CA PHE A 346 -38.69 15.90 -7.47
C PHE A 346 -38.57 16.65 -6.13
N PHE A 347 -39.53 16.46 -5.20
CA PHE A 347 -39.49 17.03 -3.85
C PHE A 347 -38.70 16.23 -2.81
N CYS A 348 -38.41 14.95 -3.05
CA CYS A 348 -37.65 14.13 -2.09
C CYS A 348 -36.13 14.23 -2.33
N VAL A 349 -35.72 14.47 -3.58
CA VAL A 349 -34.31 14.72 -3.95
C VAL A 349 -33.81 16.01 -3.30
N GLN A 350 -34.65 17.02 -3.16
CA GLN A 350 -34.27 18.29 -2.53
C GLN A 350 -34.09 18.19 -1.00
N ASN A 351 -34.76 17.24 -0.33
CA ASN A 351 -34.62 17.02 1.12
C ASN A 351 -33.53 15.99 1.50
N ILE A 352 -32.85 15.39 0.53
CA ILE A 352 -31.63 14.58 0.73
C ILE A 352 -30.37 15.37 0.30
N LEU A 353 -30.57 16.54 -0.33
CA LEU A 353 -29.56 17.48 -0.83
C LEU A 353 -29.54 18.84 -0.08
N LEU A 354 -30.45 19.06 0.86
CA LEU A 354 -30.32 19.97 2.01
C LEU A 354 -30.03 19.12 3.25
#